data_AF-A0A2S8FH76-F1
#
_entry.id   AF-A0A2S8FH76-F1
#
_cell.length_a   1.000
_cell.length_b   1.000
_cell.length_c   1.000
_cell.angle_alpha   90.00
_cell.angle_beta   90.00
_cell.angle_gamma   90.00
#
_symmetry.space_group_name_H-M   'P 1'
#
loop_
_entity.id
_entity.type
_entity.pdbx_description
1 polymer ?
#
loop_
_entity_poly.entity_id
_entity_poly.type
_entity_poly.pdbx_seq_one_letter_code
_entity_poly.pdbx_strand_id
1 'polypeptide(L)'
;MSKKLKPIALALAVIITFGVVYQSSLAKIAGAGQEWLRRQGSQFCQAGYRLKGEHVWHNEDGQTYFVYIFESTAAYRGIDPGIQILVENSEHEEVDRVDVFSPHEVLRSSVLESITPTRLEIVFHVHEPKPALLSRLWELRQGRLIRSKFTSRSTGLS
;
A
#
# COMPACT_ATOMS: atom_id res chain seq x y z
N MET A 1 8.05 -53.92 29.28
CA MET A 1 6.78 -53.40 28.71
C MET A 1 6.99 -52.12 27.86
N SER A 2 7.97 -52.03 26.95
CA SER A 2 8.30 -50.77 26.24
C SER A 2 7.83 -50.69 24.77
N LYS A 3 7.13 -51.70 24.24
CA LYS A 3 6.80 -51.76 22.80
C LYS A 3 5.50 -51.03 22.38
N LYS A 4 4.67 -50.55 23.32
CA LYS A 4 3.36 -49.93 23.02
C LYS A 4 3.31 -48.40 23.11
N LEU A 5 4.34 -47.73 23.63
CA LEU A 5 4.39 -46.26 23.77
C LEU A 5 4.70 -45.53 22.45
N LYS A 6 5.48 -46.15 21.56
CA LYS A 6 5.90 -45.56 20.28
C LYS A 6 4.74 -45.18 19.33
N PRO A 7 3.72 -46.03 19.09
CA PRO A 7 2.63 -45.67 18.18
C PRO A 7 1.71 -44.58 18.73
N ILE A 8 1.54 -44.49 20.06
CA ILE A 8 0.70 -43.46 20.70
C ILE A 8 1.34 -42.08 20.58
N ALA A 9 2.66 -42.00 20.82
CA ALA A 9 3.41 -40.75 20.64
C ALA A 9 3.38 -40.28 19.17
N LEU A 10 3.46 -41.20 18.21
CA LEU A 10 3.37 -40.88 16.79
C LEU A 10 1.97 -40.38 16.40
N ALA A 11 0.90 -41.02 16.89
CA ALA A 11 -0.47 -40.58 16.65
C ALA A 11 -0.73 -39.17 17.24
N LEU A 12 -0.24 -38.91 18.45
CA LEU A 12 -0.29 -37.57 19.07
C LEU A 12 0.48 -36.54 18.26
N ALA A 13 1.69 -36.86 17.78
CA ALA A 13 2.48 -35.96 16.96
C ALA A 13 1.77 -35.61 15.64
N VAL A 14 1.10 -36.58 15.00
CA VAL A 14 0.31 -36.35 13.78
C VAL A 14 -0.90 -35.46 14.06
N ILE A 15 -1.63 -35.69 15.15
CA ILE A 15 -2.80 -34.87 15.54
C ILE A 15 -2.36 -33.43 15.85
N ILE A 16 -1.26 -33.25 16.59
CA ILE A 16 -0.72 -31.92 16.91
C ILE A 16 -0.27 -31.22 15.62
N THR A 17 0.45 -31.91 14.73
CA THR A 17 0.92 -31.32 13.48
C THR A 17 -0.25 -30.92 12.58
N PHE A 18 -1.26 -31.79 12.44
CA PHE A 18 -2.49 -31.45 11.71
C PHE A 18 -3.23 -30.28 12.37
N GLY A 19 -3.35 -30.27 13.70
CA GLY A 19 -3.98 -29.19 14.45
C GLY A 19 -3.29 -27.84 14.23
N VAL A 20 -1.96 -27.80 14.32
CA VAL A 20 -1.15 -26.58 14.13
C VAL A 20 -1.22 -26.09 12.67
N VAL A 21 -1.08 -26.99 11.70
CA VAL A 21 -1.18 -26.63 10.26
C VAL A 21 -2.58 -26.13 9.93
N TYR A 22 -3.61 -26.80 10.45
CA TYR A 22 -5.01 -26.42 10.22
C TYR A 22 -5.35 -25.08 10.87
N GLN A 23 -4.91 -24.84 12.12
CA GLN A 23 -5.04 -23.54 12.77
C GLN A 23 -4.33 -22.43 12.01
N SER A 24 -3.10 -22.68 11.53
CA SER A 24 -2.36 -21.68 10.75
C SER A 24 -3.06 -21.33 9.43
N SER A 25 -3.69 -22.30 8.79
CA SER A 25 -4.46 -22.11 7.56
C SER A 25 -5.73 -21.32 7.82
N LEU A 26 -6.47 -21.66 8.88
CA LEU A 26 -7.67 -20.93 9.29
C LEU A 26 -7.34 -19.48 9.70
N ALA A 27 -6.23 -19.26 10.42
CA ALA A 27 -5.79 -17.92 10.79
C ALA A 27 -5.48 -17.06 9.55
N LYS A 28 -4.82 -17.64 8.53
CA LYS A 28 -4.57 -16.96 7.25
C LYS A 28 -5.87 -16.62 6.52
N ILE A 29 -6.83 -17.56 6.48
CA ILE A 29 -8.14 -17.33 5.85
C ILE A 29 -8.93 -16.27 6.61
N ALA A 30 -8.95 -16.33 7.94
CA ALA A 30 -9.60 -15.34 8.79
C ALA A 30 -8.99 -13.94 8.60
N GLY A 31 -7.65 -13.84 8.58
CA GLY A 31 -6.94 -12.60 8.32
C GLY A 31 -7.24 -12.02 6.93
N ALA A 32 -7.21 -12.86 5.89
CA ALA A 32 -7.58 -12.45 4.54
C ALA A 32 -9.05 -12.01 4.44
N GLY A 33 -9.95 -12.69 5.18
CA GLY A 33 -11.37 -12.34 5.26
C GLY A 33 -11.62 -11.01 5.95
N GLN A 34 -10.90 -10.73 7.05
CA GLN A 34 -10.95 -9.45 7.75
C GLN A 34 -10.44 -8.30 6.86
N GLU A 35 -9.32 -8.51 6.17
CA GLU A 35 -8.78 -7.53 5.24
C GLU A 35 -9.73 -7.28 4.05
N TRP A 36 -10.34 -8.35 3.52
CA TRP A 36 -11.35 -8.22 2.47
C TRP A 36 -12.56 -7.40 2.93
N LEU A 37 -13.10 -7.68 4.12
CA LEU A 37 -14.23 -6.94 4.70
C LEU A 37 -13.87 -5.47 4.92
N ARG A 38 -12.67 -5.20 5.44
CA ARG A 38 -12.16 -3.83 5.66
C ARG A 38 -12.12 -3.04 4.35
N ARG A 39 -11.62 -3.66 3.27
CA ARG A 39 -11.55 -3.03 1.93
C ARG A 39 -12.91 -2.77 1.29
N GLN A 40 -13.99 -3.41 1.75
CA GLN A 40 -15.35 -3.09 1.33
C GLN A 40 -15.93 -1.86 2.04
N GLY A 41 -15.29 -1.38 3.11
CA GLY A 41 -15.73 -0.20 3.84
C GLY A 41 -15.54 1.07 3.02
N SER A 42 -16.51 1.99 3.11
CA SER A 42 -16.44 3.32 2.48
C SER A 42 -15.28 4.18 3.00
N GLN A 43 -14.77 3.86 4.19
CA GLN A 43 -13.58 4.49 4.76
C GLN A 43 -12.32 4.10 3.98
N PHE A 44 -12.20 2.89 3.46
CA PHE A 44 -11.02 2.48 2.69
C PHE A 44 -11.01 3.13 1.31
N CYS A 45 -12.06 2.92 0.52
CA CYS A 45 -12.22 3.47 -0.82
C CYS A 45 -13.52 4.27 -0.91
N GLN A 46 -13.41 5.57 -1.17
CA GLN A 46 -14.58 6.41 -1.36
C GLN A 46 -15.36 6.02 -2.62
N ALA A 47 -16.68 6.21 -2.60
CA ALA A 47 -17.53 5.97 -3.76
C ALA A 47 -17.06 6.81 -4.95
N GLY A 48 -16.97 6.18 -6.12
CA GLY A 48 -16.49 6.84 -7.34
C GLY A 48 -14.99 6.73 -7.58
N TYR A 49 -14.24 6.14 -6.65
CA TYR A 49 -12.81 5.86 -6.81
C TYR A 49 -12.53 4.37 -7.01
N ARG A 50 -11.37 4.05 -7.60
CA ARG A 50 -10.86 2.69 -7.77
C ARG A 50 -9.39 2.62 -7.39
N LEU A 51 -9.01 1.55 -6.68
CA LEU A 51 -7.61 1.28 -6.32
C LEU A 51 -6.76 1.09 -7.60
N LYS A 52 -5.67 1.86 -7.69
CA LYS A 52 -4.69 1.84 -8.78
C LYS A 52 -3.28 1.43 -8.34
N GLY A 53 -2.93 1.66 -7.09
CA GLY A 53 -1.63 1.25 -6.55
C GLY A 53 -1.72 0.96 -5.05
N GLU A 54 -0.96 -0.03 -4.61
CA GLU A 54 -0.79 -0.40 -3.19
C GLU A 54 0.70 -0.57 -2.95
N HIS A 55 1.22 0.11 -1.93
CA HIS A 55 2.63 0.10 -1.58
C HIS A 55 2.82 -0.04 -0.08
N VAL A 56 3.91 -0.71 0.31
CA VAL A 56 4.41 -0.72 1.67
C VAL A 56 5.57 0.26 1.74
N TRP A 57 5.53 1.19 2.68
CA TRP A 57 6.54 2.23 2.84
C TRP A 57 7.11 2.20 4.26
N HIS A 58 8.40 1.97 4.38
CA HIS A 58 9.14 2.07 5.64
C HIS A 58 9.77 3.46 5.79
N ASN A 59 9.53 4.13 6.92
CA ASN A 59 10.25 5.37 7.24
C ASN A 59 11.66 5.08 7.79
N GLU A 60 12.43 6.14 8.05
CA GLU A 60 13.81 6.02 8.57
C GLU A 60 13.88 5.35 9.95
N ASP A 61 12.80 5.45 10.74
CA ASP A 61 12.66 4.80 12.06
C ASP A 61 12.22 3.33 11.96
N GLY A 62 12.03 2.80 10.75
CA GLY A 62 11.57 1.43 10.51
C GLY A 62 10.08 1.20 10.71
N GLN A 63 9.29 2.26 10.91
CA GLN A 63 7.84 2.17 10.99
C GLN A 63 7.25 1.89 9.60
N THR A 64 6.32 0.95 9.55
CA THR A 64 5.64 0.52 8.33
C THR A 64 4.36 1.32 8.11
N TYR A 65 4.18 1.80 6.89
CA TYR A 65 2.98 2.44 6.40
C TYR A 65 2.45 1.72 5.17
N PHE A 66 1.13 1.61 5.05
CA PHE A 66 0.47 1.16 3.84
C PHE A 66 -0.05 2.35 3.07
N VAL A 67 0.23 2.39 1.77
CA VAL A 67 -0.09 3.52 0.91
C VAL A 67 -0.95 3.03 -0.24
N TYR A 68 -2.16 3.58 -0.33
CA TYR A 68 -3.13 3.23 -1.35
C TYR A 68 -3.38 4.44 -2.24
N ILE A 69 -3.28 4.22 -3.55
CA ILE A 69 -3.54 5.25 -4.56
C ILE A 69 -4.83 4.88 -5.25
N PHE A 70 -5.80 5.77 -5.16
CA PHE A 70 -7.09 5.63 -5.79
C PHE A 70 -7.25 6.65 -6.91
N GLU A 71 -7.93 6.26 -7.97
CA GLU A 71 -8.24 7.12 -9.10
C GLU A 71 -9.75 7.17 -9.31
N SER A 72 -10.26 8.37 -9.60
CA SER A 72 -11.66 8.60 -9.94
C SER A 72 -12.07 7.78 -11.18
N THR A 73 -13.25 7.18 -11.11
CA THR A 73 -13.83 6.39 -12.20
C THR A 73 -14.40 7.29 -13.29
N ALA A 74 -14.69 6.73 -14.47
CA ALA A 74 -15.22 7.48 -15.60
C ALA A 74 -16.51 8.26 -15.29
N ALA A 75 -17.34 7.76 -14.36
CA ALA A 75 -18.58 8.41 -13.93
C ALA A 75 -18.35 9.68 -13.08
N TYR A 76 -17.15 9.84 -12.52
CA TYR A 76 -16.73 10.98 -11.71
C TYR A 76 -15.65 11.81 -12.42
N ARG A 77 -15.36 11.53 -13.71
CA ARG A 77 -14.46 12.35 -14.53
C ARG A 77 -15.02 13.77 -14.64
N GLY A 78 -14.22 14.76 -14.23
CA GLY A 78 -14.61 16.17 -14.23
C GLY A 78 -15.06 16.70 -12.87
N ILE A 79 -15.18 15.84 -11.85
CA ILE A 79 -15.29 16.26 -10.45
C ILE A 79 -13.88 16.13 -9.85
N ASP A 80 -13.24 17.27 -9.66
CA ASP A 80 -12.02 17.39 -8.87
C ASP A 80 -12.30 16.91 -7.42
N PRO A 81 -11.48 16.03 -6.82
CA PRO A 81 -10.14 15.59 -7.20
C PRO A 81 -10.08 14.26 -7.99
N GLY A 82 -9.22 14.19 -9.01
CA GLY A 82 -9.07 13.00 -9.85
C GLY A 82 -8.36 11.80 -9.19
N ILE A 83 -7.60 12.02 -8.12
CA ILE A 83 -6.79 11.01 -7.41
C ILE A 83 -6.90 11.24 -5.90
N GLN A 84 -6.90 10.15 -5.14
CA GLN A 84 -6.81 10.17 -3.68
C GLN A 84 -5.69 9.25 -3.22
N ILE A 85 -4.87 9.70 -2.27
CA ILE A 85 -3.81 8.92 -1.64
C ILE A 85 -4.19 8.71 -0.18
N LEU A 86 -4.31 7.46 0.24
CA LEU A 86 -4.53 7.07 1.63
C LEU A 86 -3.24 6.49 2.20
N VAL A 87 -2.88 6.94 3.40
CA VAL A 87 -1.79 6.37 4.20
C VAL A 87 -2.36 5.80 5.48
N GLU A 88 -2.05 4.55 5.73
CA GLU A 88 -2.37 3.84 6.97
C GLU A 88 -1.10 3.46 7.72
N ASN A 89 -1.17 3.40 9.06
CA ASN A 89 -0.09 2.83 9.88
C ASN A 89 -0.12 1.28 9.85
N SER A 90 0.77 0.64 10.60
CA SER A 90 0.84 -0.83 10.73
C SER A 90 -0.42 -1.48 11.34
N GLU A 91 -1.28 -0.70 11.98
CA GLU A 91 -2.55 -1.12 12.57
C GLU A 91 -3.75 -0.87 11.64
N HIS A 92 -3.49 -0.45 10.40
CA HIS A 92 -4.51 -0.06 9.41
C HIS A 92 -5.38 1.13 9.82
N GLU A 93 -4.87 1.98 10.71
CA GLU A 93 -5.50 3.25 11.04
C GLU A 93 -5.09 4.33 10.03
N GLU A 94 -6.05 5.12 9.56
CA GLU A 94 -5.80 6.24 8.65
C GLU A 94 -4.93 7.30 9.33
N VAL A 95 -3.73 7.49 8.77
CA VAL A 95 -2.74 8.47 9.22
C VAL A 95 -2.91 9.78 8.45
N ASP A 96 -3.09 9.67 7.13
CA ASP A 96 -3.29 10.83 6.26
C ASP A 96 -4.09 10.43 5.01
N ARG A 97 -4.84 11.40 4.48
CA ARG A 97 -5.55 11.25 3.21
C ARG A 97 -5.43 12.54 2.42
N VAL A 98 -4.85 12.43 1.23
CA VAL A 98 -4.58 13.58 0.37
C VAL A 98 -5.31 13.44 -0.95
N ASP A 99 -6.11 14.44 -1.24
CA ASP A 99 -6.76 14.60 -2.53
C ASP A 99 -5.83 15.34 -3.51
N VAL A 100 -5.57 14.72 -4.66
CA VAL A 100 -4.66 15.23 -5.68
C VAL A 100 -5.46 15.63 -6.90
N PHE A 101 -5.61 16.94 -7.07
CA PHE A 101 -6.15 17.54 -8.29
C PHE A 101 -5.18 17.26 -9.47
N SER A 102 -5.60 16.36 -10.34
CA SER A 102 -4.90 15.99 -11.56
C SER A 102 -5.94 15.55 -12.59
N PRO A 103 -5.95 16.14 -13.79
CA PRO A 103 -6.77 15.66 -14.89
C PRO A 103 -6.15 14.45 -15.60
N HIS A 104 -4.94 14.05 -15.21
CA HIS A 104 -4.15 13.03 -15.88
C HIS A 104 -4.29 11.66 -15.23
N GLU A 105 -4.39 10.62 -16.05
CA GLU A 105 -4.49 9.23 -15.60
C GLU A 105 -3.18 8.76 -14.93
N VAL A 106 -3.29 7.97 -13.86
CA VAL A 106 -2.16 7.30 -13.22
C VAL A 106 -1.64 6.19 -14.12
N LEU A 107 -0.40 6.34 -14.61
CA LEU A 107 0.28 5.32 -15.39
C LEU A 107 1.00 4.30 -14.51
N ARG A 108 1.76 4.79 -13.52
CA ARG A 108 2.49 3.94 -12.56
C ARG A 108 2.70 4.67 -11.24
N SER A 109 2.95 3.90 -10.19
CA SER A 109 3.38 4.40 -8.89
C SER A 109 4.42 3.48 -8.27
N SER A 110 5.33 4.03 -7.48
CA SER A 110 6.40 3.27 -6.82
C SER A 110 6.97 4.01 -5.62
N VAL A 111 7.33 3.27 -4.58
CA VAL A 111 8.17 3.78 -3.47
C VAL A 111 9.64 3.69 -3.87
N LEU A 112 10.34 4.82 -3.84
CA LEU A 112 11.74 4.98 -4.19
C LEU A 112 12.61 4.82 -2.94
N GLU A 113 12.82 3.57 -2.53
CA GLU A 113 13.65 3.22 -1.34
C GLU A 113 15.14 3.56 -1.50
N SER A 114 15.61 3.72 -2.75
CA SER A 114 16.99 4.08 -3.05
C SER A 114 17.33 5.56 -2.81
N ILE A 115 16.34 6.39 -2.48
CA ILE A 115 16.51 7.82 -2.21
C ILE A 115 16.22 8.06 -0.72
N THR A 116 17.09 8.80 -0.02
CA THR A 116 16.86 9.18 1.37
C THR A 116 16.52 10.68 1.48
N PRO A 117 15.43 11.06 2.17
CA PRO A 117 14.39 10.18 2.70
C PRO A 117 13.62 9.49 1.57
N THR A 118 13.10 8.29 1.83
CA THR A 118 12.29 7.49 0.90
C THR A 118 11.15 8.33 0.34
N ARG A 119 10.77 8.13 -0.92
CA ARG A 119 9.72 8.93 -1.58
C ARG A 119 8.72 8.07 -2.33
N LEU A 120 7.46 8.49 -2.36
CA LEU A 120 6.48 7.94 -3.29
C LEU A 120 6.53 8.70 -4.61
N GLU A 121 6.74 7.99 -5.72
CA GLU A 121 6.57 8.51 -7.07
C GLU A 121 5.21 8.08 -7.63
N ILE A 122 4.48 9.02 -8.23
CA ILE A 122 3.34 8.72 -9.11
C ILE A 122 3.58 9.39 -10.46
N VAL A 123 3.53 8.59 -11.51
CA VAL A 123 3.69 9.03 -12.89
C VAL A 123 2.35 9.04 -13.59
N PHE A 124 2.05 10.16 -14.21
CA PHE A 124 0.82 10.41 -14.94
C PHE A 124 1.06 10.40 -16.44
N HIS A 125 0.05 9.95 -17.18
CA HIS A 125 0.01 10.08 -18.63
C HIS A 125 -0.65 11.40 -19.02
N VAL A 126 0.11 12.28 -19.69
CA VAL A 126 -0.41 13.54 -20.22
C VAL A 126 -0.83 13.32 -21.67
N HIS A 127 -2.14 13.35 -21.92
CA HIS A 127 -2.68 13.48 -23.27
C HIS A 127 -2.65 14.97 -23.64
N GLU A 128 -1.86 15.33 -24.67
CA GLU A 128 -1.84 16.63 -25.38
C GLU A 128 -0.91 17.76 -24.88
N PRO A 129 -0.35 18.57 -25.80
CA PRO A 129 -0.27 18.38 -27.27
C PRO A 129 0.87 17.45 -27.70
N LYS A 130 1.68 16.95 -26.76
CA LYS A 130 2.64 15.85 -26.97
C LYS A 130 2.54 14.88 -25.79
N PRO A 131 2.47 13.55 -26.02
CA PRO A 131 2.46 12.59 -24.93
C PRO A 131 3.72 12.79 -24.09
N ALA A 132 3.51 13.19 -22.84
CA ALA A 132 4.56 13.42 -21.87
C ALA A 132 4.22 12.67 -20.58
N LEU A 133 5.26 12.28 -19.86
CA LEU A 133 5.13 11.73 -18.52
C LEU A 133 5.30 12.86 -17.52
N LEU A 134 4.30 13.04 -16.65
CA LEU A 134 4.42 13.93 -15.51
C LEU A 134 4.69 13.07 -14.28
N SER A 135 5.83 13.26 -13.62
CA SER A 135 6.11 12.64 -12.33
C SER A 135 5.84 13.63 -11.20
N ARG A 136 5.17 13.17 -10.15
CA ARG A 136 5.08 13.88 -8.87
C ARG A 136 5.67 13.00 -7.77
N LEU A 137 6.38 13.64 -6.84
CA LEU A 137 6.97 12.98 -5.69
C LEU A 137 6.27 13.43 -4.40
N TRP A 138 6.13 12.50 -3.48
CA TRP A 138 5.70 12.75 -2.11
C TRP A 138 6.71 12.19 -1.13
N GLU A 139 6.81 12.83 0.01
CA GLU A 139 7.64 12.45 1.13
C GLU A 139 6.75 12.37 2.37
N LEU A 140 6.90 11.32 3.16
CA LEU A 140 6.18 11.19 4.42
C LEU A 140 6.98 11.89 5.52
N ARG A 141 6.44 13.00 6.05
CA ARG A 141 7.04 13.73 7.18
C ARG A 141 6.05 13.84 8.32
N GLN A 142 6.45 13.41 9.50
CA GLN A 142 5.63 13.52 10.72
C GLN A 142 4.22 12.91 10.54
N GLY A 143 4.13 11.77 9.85
CA GLY A 143 2.85 11.12 9.56
C GLY A 143 1.97 11.88 8.55
N ARG A 144 2.55 12.74 7.70
CA ARG A 144 1.79 13.42 6.64
C ARG A 144 2.52 13.35 5.30
N LEU A 145 1.75 13.19 4.22
CA LEU A 145 2.29 13.25 2.87
C LEU A 145 2.49 14.69 2.44
N ILE A 146 3.74 15.05 2.19
CA ILE A 146 4.12 16.38 1.70
C ILE A 146 4.66 16.24 0.29
N ARG A 147 4.18 17.09 -0.62
CA ARG A 147 4.67 17.12 -2.00
C ARG A 147 6.14 17.53 -2.01
N SER A 148 6.98 16.65 -2.57
CA SER A 148 8.43 16.87 -2.68
C SER A 148 8.78 17.34 -4.09
N LYS A 149 9.75 18.26 -4.20
CA LYS A 149 10.42 18.56 -5.48
C LYS A 149 11.68 17.71 -5.54
N PHE A 150 12.08 17.26 -6.72
CA PHE A 150 13.45 16.82 -6.91
C PHE A 150 14.38 17.97 -6.54
N THR A 151 15.17 17.81 -5.48
CA THR A 151 16.35 18.62 -5.27
C THR A 151 17.35 18.24 -6.36
N SER A 152 17.44 19.02 -7.42
CA SER A 152 18.64 18.97 -8.26
C SER A 152 19.80 19.38 -7.34
N ARG A 153 20.60 18.42 -6.88
CA ARG A 153 21.96 18.75 -6.49
C ARG A 153 22.61 19.22 -7.79
N SER A 154 22.79 20.54 -7.91
CA SER A 154 23.71 21.11 -8.87
C SER A 154 25.03 20.37 -8.73
N THR A 155 25.39 19.57 -9.73
CA THR A 155 26.78 19.25 -9.96
C THR A 155 27.45 20.60 -10.20
N GLY A 156 28.06 21.13 -9.13
CA GLY A 156 29.09 22.14 -9.25
C GLY A 156 30.19 21.52 -10.10
N LEU A 157 30.18 21.87 -11.37
CA LEU A 157 31.36 21.81 -12.21
C LEU A 157 32.12 23.11 -11.91
N SER A 158 33.06 22.97 -10.97
CA SER A 158 34.29 23.74 -10.89
C SER A 158 35.05 23.73 -12.21
#